data_AF-A0A8S2ST26-F1
#
_entry.id   AF-A0A8S2ST26-F1
#
_cell.length_a   1.000
_cell.length_b   1.000
_cell.length_c   1.000
_cell.angle_alpha   90.00
_cell.angle_beta   90.00
_cell.angle_gamma   90.00
#
_symmetry.space_group_name_H-M   'P 1'
#
loop_
_entity.id
_entity.type
_entity.pdbx_description
1 polymer ?
#
loop_
_entity_poly.entity_id
_entity_poly.type
_entity_poly.pdbx_seq_one_letter_code
_entity_poly.pdbx_strand_id
1 'polypeptide(L)'
;IDDNSRLPENVLELEGDDFYRFTKSISGALLTEVLKIQDIDSVFIFLQTSDICEIFQHDSTILRDLKSKIGFDLNDGTFQVKYGLKLQYEYLSKLLKLKSDQKYAKSSSLTS
;
A
#
# COMPACT_ATOMS: atom_id res chain seq x y z
N ILE A 1 -0.76 -9.66 -16.56
CA ILE A 1 0.30 -8.86 -17.18
C ILE A 1 0.56 -7.71 -16.22
N ASP A 2 1.66 -7.77 -15.47
CA ASP A 2 2.04 -6.68 -14.56
C ASP A 2 2.82 -5.65 -15.38
N ASP A 3 2.10 -4.69 -15.94
CA ASP A 3 2.66 -3.63 -16.76
C ASP A 3 2.86 -2.37 -15.91
N ASN A 4 4.11 -2.05 -15.60
CA ASN A 4 4.48 -0.84 -14.86
C ASN A 4 4.83 0.34 -15.79
N SER A 5 4.64 0.22 -17.11
CA SER A 5 4.90 1.29 -18.08
C SER A 5 4.02 2.53 -17.86
N ARG A 6 2.89 2.34 -17.18
CA ARG A 6 1.93 3.40 -16.84
C ARG A 6 2.28 4.14 -15.55
N LEU A 7 3.30 3.69 -14.80
CA LEU A 7 3.75 4.37 -13.59
C LEU A 7 4.62 5.59 -13.95
N PRO A 8 4.41 6.75 -13.31
CA PRO A 8 5.28 7.92 -13.44
C PRO A 8 6.76 7.59 -13.27
N GLU A 9 7.65 8.34 -13.92
CA GLU A 9 9.09 8.11 -13.80
C GLU A 9 9.60 8.32 -12.37
N ASN A 10 9.10 9.36 -11.71
CA ASN A 10 9.42 9.72 -10.33
C ASN A 10 8.57 8.96 -9.29
N VAL A 11 7.84 7.90 -9.67
CA VAL A 11 6.90 7.21 -8.76
C VAL A 11 7.58 6.73 -7.47
N LEU A 12 8.87 6.38 -7.53
CA LEU A 12 9.63 5.90 -6.37
C LEU A 12 10.05 7.01 -5.39
N GLU A 13 9.87 8.27 -5.78
CA GLU A 13 10.21 9.46 -5.01
C GLU A 13 8.95 10.15 -4.44
N LEU A 14 7.77 9.56 -4.64
CA LEU A 14 6.53 10.12 -4.13
C LEU A 14 6.45 10.00 -2.60
N GLU A 15 6.06 11.11 -1.98
CA GLU A 15 5.86 11.28 -0.55
C GLU A 15 4.64 12.17 -0.25
N GLY A 16 4.20 12.15 1.01
CA GLY A 16 3.07 12.90 1.53
C GLY A 16 1.81 12.81 0.67
N ASP A 17 1.24 13.97 0.34
CA ASP A 17 -0.01 14.06 -0.42
C ASP A 17 0.10 13.49 -1.85
N ASP A 18 1.27 13.55 -2.47
CA ASP A 18 1.45 13.00 -3.82
C ASP A 18 1.46 11.47 -3.81
N PHE A 19 2.08 10.88 -2.79
CA PHE A 19 1.95 9.46 -2.53
C PHE A 19 0.49 9.06 -2.29
N TYR A 20 -0.25 9.79 -1.45
CA TYR A 20 -1.66 9.49 -1.19
C TYR A 20 -2.56 9.66 -2.42
N ARG A 21 -2.31 10.69 -3.24
CA ARG A 21 -3.04 10.88 -4.52
C ARG A 21 -2.79 9.71 -5.46
N PHE A 22 -1.53 9.29 -5.59
CA PHE A 22 -1.14 8.17 -6.41
C PHE A 22 -1.77 6.86 -5.94
N THR A 23 -1.62 6.51 -4.66
CA THR A 23 -2.20 5.27 -4.11
C THR A 23 -3.73 5.24 -4.24
N LYS A 24 -4.40 6.37 -4.04
CA LYS A 24 -5.86 6.48 -4.26
C LYS A 24 -6.26 6.23 -5.71
N SER A 25 -5.47 6.69 -6.67
CA SER A 25 -5.75 6.51 -8.10
C SER A 25 -5.61 5.06 -8.57
N ILE A 26 -4.70 4.29 -7.95
CA ILE A 26 -4.41 2.90 -8.33
C ILE A 26 -5.24 1.90 -7.52
N SER A 27 -5.29 2.07 -6.21
CA SER A 27 -5.83 1.07 -5.27
C SER A 27 -7.11 1.52 -4.56
N GLY A 28 -7.56 2.74 -4.81
CA GLY A 28 -8.80 3.28 -4.26
C GLY A 28 -8.65 3.93 -2.89
N ALA A 29 -9.75 4.54 -2.43
CA ALA A 29 -9.78 5.37 -1.24
C ALA A 29 -9.53 4.58 0.07
N LEU A 30 -10.04 3.35 0.17
CA LEU A 30 -9.93 2.55 1.39
C LEU A 30 -8.49 2.20 1.72
N LEU A 31 -7.72 1.70 0.75
CA LEU A 31 -6.29 1.43 0.98
C LEU A 31 -5.55 2.70 1.39
N THR A 32 -5.85 3.82 0.72
CA THR A 32 -5.22 5.11 1.05
C THR A 32 -5.52 5.56 2.48
N GLU A 33 -6.75 5.37 2.95
CA GLU A 33 -7.14 5.69 4.34
C GLU A 33 -6.37 4.81 5.35
N VAL A 34 -6.18 3.52 5.03
CA VAL A 34 -5.38 2.58 5.84
C VAL A 34 -3.90 2.98 5.88
N LEU A 35 -3.34 3.49 4.78
CA LEU A 35 -1.95 3.96 4.74
C LEU A 35 -1.78 5.25 5.57
N LYS A 36 -2.73 6.19 5.44
CA LYS A 36 -2.74 7.45 6.21
C LYS A 36 -2.78 7.21 7.72
N ILE A 37 -3.62 6.28 8.18
CA ILE A 37 -3.77 6.01 9.62
C ILE A 37 -2.52 5.39 10.24
N GLN A 38 -1.68 4.77 9.41
CA GLN A 38 -0.42 4.13 9.78
C GLN A 38 0.78 5.03 9.52
N ASP A 39 0.57 6.28 9.10
CA ASP A 39 1.63 7.22 8.71
C ASP A 39 2.57 6.66 7.64
N ILE A 40 2.04 5.79 6.76
CA ILE A 40 2.76 5.30 5.59
C ILE A 40 2.53 6.34 4.50
N ASP A 41 3.46 7.28 4.38
CA ASP A 41 3.31 8.49 3.57
C ASP A 41 4.22 8.55 2.35
N SER A 42 5.07 7.54 2.14
CA SER A 42 6.03 7.51 1.03
C SER A 42 6.16 6.12 0.43
N VAL A 43 6.59 6.07 -0.83
CA VAL A 43 6.88 4.79 -1.50
C VAL A 43 7.97 4.00 -0.78
N PHE A 44 8.95 4.69 -0.18
CA PHE A 44 10.00 4.05 0.59
C PHE A 44 9.44 3.27 1.80
N ILE A 45 8.67 3.94 2.66
CA ILE A 45 8.07 3.30 3.86
C ILE A 45 7.08 2.20 3.44
N PHE A 46 6.28 2.46 2.40
CA PHE A 46 5.33 1.50 1.86
C PHE A 46 6.02 0.20 1.43
N LEU A 47 7.14 0.28 0.70
CA LEU A 47 7.89 -0.89 0.24
C LEU A 47 8.55 -1.69 1.37
N GLN A 48 8.81 -1.05 2.52
CA GLN A 48 9.36 -1.69 3.71
C GLN A 48 8.28 -2.31 4.61
N THR A 49 7.00 -1.98 4.38
CA THR A 49 5.91 -2.49 5.21
C THR A 49 5.58 -3.94 4.84
N SER A 50 5.54 -4.84 5.82
CA SER A 50 5.28 -6.27 5.60
C SER A 50 3.79 -6.59 5.55
N ASP A 51 3.01 -6.05 6.47
CA ASP A 51 1.57 -6.27 6.55
C ASP A 51 0.85 -5.01 7.09
N ILE A 52 0.13 -4.31 6.21
CA ILE A 52 -0.66 -3.14 6.58
C ILE A 52 -1.96 -3.47 7.34
N CYS A 53 -2.33 -4.75 7.43
CA CYS A 53 -3.56 -5.18 8.07
C CYS A 53 -3.36 -5.56 9.54
N GLU A 54 -2.10 -5.72 9.98
CA GLU A 54 -1.77 -6.10 11.35
C GLU A 54 -2.34 -5.12 12.37
N ILE A 55 -2.37 -3.82 12.04
CA ILE A 55 -2.90 -2.77 12.91
C ILE A 55 -4.34 -3.03 13.36
N PHE A 56 -5.16 -3.73 12.56
CA PHE A 56 -6.56 -4.01 12.88
C PHE A 56 -6.76 -5.11 13.93
N GLN A 57 -5.69 -5.78 14.34
CA GLN A 57 -5.73 -6.70 15.49
C GLN A 57 -5.76 -5.94 16.82
N HIS A 58 -5.35 -4.66 16.83
CA HIS A 58 -5.39 -3.84 18.03
C HIS A 58 -6.79 -3.26 18.28
N ASP A 59 -7.14 -3.12 19.56
CA ASP A 59 -8.32 -2.37 19.98
C ASP A 59 -7.97 -0.89 20.05
N SER A 60 -8.64 -0.09 19.22
CA SER A 60 -8.40 1.35 19.12
C SER A 60 -9.65 2.04 18.63
N THR A 61 -10.02 3.11 19.32
CA THR A 61 -11.17 3.95 18.97
C THR A 61 -11.00 4.58 17.59
N ILE A 62 -9.78 4.93 17.21
CA ILE A 62 -9.42 5.50 15.91
C ILE A 62 -9.67 4.49 14.78
N LEU A 63 -9.47 3.20 15.04
CA LEU A 63 -9.63 2.14 14.03
C LEU A 63 -11.07 1.66 13.89
N ARG A 64 -11.95 1.95 14.85
CA ARG A 64 -13.31 1.39 14.91
C ARG A 64 -14.14 1.69 13.66
N ASP A 65 -14.14 2.95 13.23
CA ASP A 65 -14.89 3.37 12.06
C ASP A 65 -14.30 2.76 10.77
N LEU A 66 -12.97 2.64 10.70
CA LEU A 66 -12.28 2.06 9.56
C LEU A 66 -12.53 0.54 9.47
N LYS A 67 -12.50 -0.18 10.60
CA LYS A 67 -12.77 -1.63 10.69
C LYS A 67 -14.11 -1.99 10.03
N SER A 68 -15.15 -1.19 10.29
CA SER A 68 -16.48 -1.40 9.68
C SER A 68 -16.48 -1.31 8.15
N LYS A 69 -15.56 -0.56 7.56
CA LYS A 69 -15.43 -0.38 6.10
C LYS A 69 -14.59 -1.49 5.47
N ILE A 70 -13.53 -1.92 6.15
CA ILE A 70 -12.51 -2.79 5.57
C ILE A 70 -12.64 -4.26 5.92
N GLY A 71 -13.51 -4.64 6.84
CA GLY A 71 -13.62 -6.02 7.31
C GLY A 71 -14.99 -6.35 7.89
N PHE A 72 -15.03 -7.46 8.61
CA PHE A 72 -16.22 -7.97 9.28
C PHE A 72 -15.83 -8.55 10.64
N ASP A 73 -16.68 -8.30 11.64
CA ASP A 73 -16.61 -9.03 12.90
C ASP A 73 -17.22 -10.42 12.69
N LEU A 74 -16.50 -11.45 13.15
CA LEU A 74 -16.94 -12.83 13.11
C LEU A 74 -17.69 -13.18 14.40
N ASN A 75 -18.49 -14.25 14.36
CA ASN A 75 -19.31 -14.68 15.50
C ASN A 75 -18.48 -15.11 16.73
N ASP A 76 -17.20 -15.42 16.54
CA ASP A 76 -16.26 -15.76 17.61
C ASP A 76 -15.58 -14.53 18.24
N GLY A 77 -15.96 -13.32 17.83
CA GLY A 77 -15.40 -12.06 18.31
C GLY A 77 -14.10 -11.65 17.62
N THR A 78 -13.62 -12.42 16.63
CA THR A 78 -12.43 -12.05 15.84
C THR A 78 -12.80 -11.11 14.69
N PHE A 79 -11.84 -10.32 14.22
CA PHE A 79 -12.02 -9.40 13.09
C PHE A 79 -11.29 -9.90 11.86
N GLN A 80 -11.99 -9.95 10.72
CA GLN A 80 -11.41 -10.35 9.44
C GLN A 80 -11.42 -9.20 8.44
N VAL A 81 -10.24 -8.81 7.96
CA VAL A 81 -10.08 -7.85 6.85
C VAL A 81 -10.53 -8.47 5.53
N LYS A 82 -11.29 -7.71 4.72
CA LYS A 82 -11.73 -8.06 3.37
C LYS A 82 -10.52 -8.42 2.50
N TYR A 83 -10.56 -9.59 1.88
CA TYR A 83 -9.48 -10.09 1.05
C TYR A 83 -9.11 -9.15 -0.12
N GLY A 84 -10.10 -8.44 -0.68
CA GLY A 84 -9.85 -7.45 -1.73
C GLY A 84 -8.89 -6.33 -1.34
N LEU A 85 -8.88 -5.89 -0.08
CA LEU A 85 -7.94 -4.88 0.40
C LEU A 85 -6.51 -5.40 0.39
N LYS A 86 -6.31 -6.66 0.81
CA LYS A 86 -5.01 -7.34 0.78
C LYS A 86 -4.50 -7.46 -0.65
N LEU A 87 -5.35 -7.89 -1.58
CA LEU A 87 -4.99 -7.98 -3.00
C LEU A 87 -4.60 -6.61 -3.59
N GLN A 88 -5.30 -5.53 -3.23
CA GLN A 88 -4.96 -4.17 -3.67
C GLN A 88 -3.59 -3.73 -3.15
N TYR A 89 -3.27 -4.05 -1.90
CA TYR A 89 -1.97 -3.77 -1.31
C TYR A 89 -0.84 -4.57 -1.97
N GLU A 90 -1.03 -5.87 -2.14
CA GLU A 90 -0.08 -6.78 -2.77
C GLU A 90 0.19 -6.37 -4.23
N TYR A 91 -0.87 -6.01 -4.97
CA TYR A 91 -0.74 -5.54 -6.34
C TYR A 91 0.09 -4.26 -6.45
N LEU A 92 -0.22 -3.25 -5.63
CA LEU A 92 0.53 -2.00 -5.60
C LEU A 92 1.99 -2.22 -5.18
N SER A 93 2.21 -3.06 -4.17
CA SER A 93 3.55 -3.48 -3.72
C SER A 93 4.34 -4.13 -4.85
N LYS A 94 3.72 -5.05 -5.59
CA LYS A 94 4.36 -5.71 -6.72
C LYS A 94 4.74 -4.72 -7.83
N LEU A 95 3.84 -3.80 -8.19
CA LEU A 95 4.10 -2.78 -9.20
C LEU A 95 5.27 -1.87 -8.83
N LEU A 96 5.32 -1.40 -7.58
CA LEU A 96 6.39 -0.52 -7.09
C LEU A 96 7.72 -1.26 -6.97
N LYS A 97 7.72 -2.52 -6.51
CA LYS A 97 8.91 -3.38 -6.48
C LYS A 97 9.48 -3.59 -7.88
N LEU A 98 8.64 -3.93 -8.87
CA LEU A 98 9.06 -4.08 -10.26
C LEU A 98 9.72 -2.80 -10.81
N LYS A 99 9.16 -1.62 -10.51
CA LYS A 99 9.75 -0.34 -10.93
C LYS A 99 11.09 -0.07 -10.24
N SER A 100 11.17 -0.38 -8.94
CA SER A 100 12.38 -0.27 -8.14
C SER A 100 13.50 -1.13 -8.73
N ASP A 101 13.23 -2.41 -8.98
CA ASP A 101 14.20 -3.36 -9.53
C ASP A 101 14.71 -2.92 -10.92
N GLN A 102 13.83 -2.38 -11.77
CA GLN A 102 14.22 -1.82 -13.06
C GLN A 102 15.14 -0.59 -12.94
N LYS A 103 14.91 0.29 -11.95
CA LYS A 103 15.78 1.45 -11.70
C LYS A 103 17.18 0.99 -11.28
N TYR A 104 17.27 0.01 -10.37
CA TYR A 104 18.55 -0.56 -9.93
C TYR A 104 19.30 -1.32 -11.04
N ALA A 105 18.60 -2.11 -11.86
CA ALA A 105 19.22 -2.81 -12.98
C ALA A 105 19.82 -1.85 -14.03
N LYS A 106 19.16 -0.72 -14.29
CA LYS A 106 19.67 0.34 -15.17
C LYS A 106 20.88 1.07 -14.58
N SER A 107 20.89 1.35 -13.28
CA SER A 107 22.05 2.00 -12.65
C SER A 107 23.31 1.13 -12.70
N SER A 108 23.19 -0.19 -12.53
CA SER A 108 24.33 -1.11 -12.55
C SER A 108 24.93 -1.32 -13.95
N SER A 109 24.14 -1.12 -15.01
CA SER A 109 24.57 -1.27 -16.41
C SER A 109 25.19 0.00 -17.00
N LEU A 110 25.02 1.16 -16.35
CA LEU A 110 25.64 2.44 -16.73
C LEU A 110 27.03 2.65 -16.11
N THR A 111 27.40 1.83 -15.11
CA THR A 111 28.70 1.88 -14.42
C THR A 111 29.66 0.76 -14.83
N SER A 112 29.30 -0.03 -15.86
CA SER A 112 30.12 -1.13 -16.40
C SER A 112 30.73 -0.78 -17.75
#